data_AF-A0A1W1UKN8-F1
#
_entry.id   AF-A0A1W1UKN8-F1
#
_cell.length_a   1.000
_cell.length_b   1.000
_cell.length_c   1.000
_cell.angle_alpha   90.00
_cell.angle_beta   90.00
_cell.angle_gamma   90.00
#
_symmetry.space_group_name_H-M   'P 1'
#
loop_
_entity.id
_entity.type
_entity.pdbx_description
1 polymer ?
#
loop_
_entity_poly.entity_id
_entity_poly.type
_entity_poly.pdbx_seq_one_letter_code
_entity_poly.pdbx_strand_id
1 'polypeptide(L)'
;MRPADLTPTEMAELLDAAYRDDRGLEGEGLEPEDRQALAAYLGSHEDARAAAWEVWQELFPDEPEYAVSADIEYWLDVEFIEP
;
A
#
# COMPACT_ATOMS: atom_id res chain seq x y z
N MET A 1 14.56 3.69 -2.84
CA MET A 1 14.56 3.48 -1.38
C MET A 1 14.74 1.98 -1.07
N ARG A 2 15.02 1.59 0.17
CA ARG A 2 15.14 0.17 0.58
C ARG A 2 13.93 -0.23 1.44
N PRO A 3 13.01 -1.06 0.94
CA PRO A 3 11.81 -1.43 1.69
C PRO A 3 12.09 -2.12 3.03
N ALA A 4 13.16 -2.91 3.12
CA ALA A 4 13.54 -3.59 4.35
C ALA A 4 13.94 -2.65 5.51
N ASP A 5 14.26 -1.39 5.21
CA ASP A 5 14.61 -0.38 6.21
C ASP A 5 13.38 0.43 6.66
N LEU A 6 12.23 0.23 6.04
CA LEU A 6 10.98 0.94 6.36
C LEU A 6 10.25 0.30 7.53
N THR A 7 9.63 1.15 8.33
CA THR A 7 8.63 0.74 9.33
C THR A 7 7.31 0.39 8.65
N PRO A 8 6.44 -0.41 9.31
CA PRO A 8 5.09 -0.68 8.81
C PRO A 8 4.29 0.60 8.51
N THR A 9 4.49 1.66 9.31
CA THR A 9 3.86 2.97 9.08
C THR A 9 4.36 3.64 7.81
N GLU A 10 5.67 3.68 7.57
CA GLU A 10 6.21 4.24 6.34
C GLU A 10 5.78 3.44 5.10
N MET A 11 5.70 2.10 5.21
CA MET A 11 5.13 1.28 4.14
C MET A 11 3.66 1.59 3.89
N ALA A 12 2.86 1.76 4.94
CA ALA A 12 1.44 2.12 4.83
C ALA A 12 1.24 3.49 4.16
N GLU A 13 2.02 4.51 4.53
CA GLU A 13 1.96 5.83 3.88
C GLU A 13 2.32 5.78 2.39
N LEU A 14 3.29 4.94 2.03
CA LEU A 14 3.66 4.73 0.64
C LEU A 14 2.59 3.96 -0.14
N LEU A 15 1.98 2.94 0.44
CA LEU A 15 0.84 2.24 -0.16
C LEU A 15 -0.34 3.20 -0.36
N ASP A 16 -0.60 4.06 0.61
CA ASP A 16 -1.64 5.09 0.56
C ASP A 16 -1.40 6.08 -0.59
N ALA A 17 -0.16 6.57 -0.74
CA ALA A 17 0.22 7.45 -1.84
C ALA A 17 0.08 6.76 -3.21
N ALA A 18 0.54 5.51 -3.34
CA ALA A 18 0.41 4.75 -4.58
C ALA A 18 -1.04 4.45 -4.94
N TYR A 19 -1.86 4.09 -3.96
CA TYR A 19 -3.29 3.84 -4.15
C TYR A 19 -4.03 5.10 -4.60
N ARG A 20 -3.77 6.24 -3.95
CA ARG A 20 -4.38 7.52 -4.34
C ARG A 20 -4.00 7.92 -5.76
N ASP A 21 -2.73 7.77 -6.13
CA ASP A 21 -2.25 8.06 -7.49
C ASP A 21 -2.95 7.19 -8.54
N ASP A 22 -3.05 5.87 -8.31
CA ASP A 22 -3.76 4.95 -9.20
C ASP A 22 -5.25 5.27 -9.37
N ARG A 23 -5.87 5.81 -8.32
CA ARG A 23 -7.28 6.25 -8.33
C ARG A 23 -7.45 7.69 -8.85
N GLY A 24 -6.37 8.38 -9.21
CA GLY A 24 -6.42 9.78 -9.63
C GLY A 24 -6.87 10.75 -8.53
N LEU A 25 -6.68 10.35 -7.27
CA LEU A 25 -6.93 11.16 -6.08
C LEU A 25 -5.73 12.09 -5.80
N GLU A 26 -5.92 13.07 -4.92
CA GLU A 26 -4.84 14.00 -4.55
C GLU A 26 -3.67 13.26 -3.87
N GLY A 27 -2.46 13.44 -4.40
CA GLY A 27 -1.23 12.86 -3.86
C GLY A 27 -0.10 12.89 -4.89
N GLU A 28 1.15 13.00 -4.43
CA GLU A 28 2.31 12.71 -5.27
C GLU A 28 2.53 11.19 -5.19
N GLY A 29 2.36 10.49 -6.32
CA GLY A 29 2.53 9.05 -6.39
C GLY A 29 3.96 8.59 -6.09
N LEU A 30 4.15 7.27 -6.01
CA LEU A 30 5.48 6.70 -5.87
C LEU A 30 6.23 6.74 -7.20
N GLU A 31 7.52 7.08 -7.14
CA GLU A 31 8.42 6.86 -8.27
C GLU A 31 8.37 5.39 -8.72
N PRO A 32 8.39 5.08 -10.03
CA PRO A 32 8.21 3.72 -10.54
C PRO A 32 9.20 2.70 -9.94
N GLU A 33 10.44 3.12 -9.69
CA GLU A 33 11.47 2.27 -9.07
C GLU A 33 11.14 1.92 -7.61
N ASP A 34 10.62 2.90 -6.86
CA ASP A 34 10.22 2.71 -5.46
C ASP A 34 8.95 1.88 -5.35
N ARG A 35 8.01 2.08 -6.27
CA ARG A 35 6.81 1.24 -6.39
C ARG A 35 7.18 -0.22 -6.63
N GLN A 36 8.04 -0.48 -7.61
CA GLN A 36 8.47 -1.85 -7.93
C GLN A 36 9.24 -2.50 -6.78
N ALA A 37 10.11 -1.74 -6.11
CA ALA A 37 10.83 -2.24 -4.95
C ALA A 37 9.89 -2.61 -3.80
N LEU A 38 8.91 -1.75 -3.51
CA LEU A 38 7.91 -1.99 -2.46
C LEU A 38 7.03 -3.20 -2.78
N ALA A 39 6.50 -3.29 -4.00
CA ALA A 39 5.71 -4.43 -4.47
C ALA A 39 6.47 -5.76 -4.36
N ALA A 40 7.71 -5.81 -4.85
CA ALA A 40 8.55 -7.01 -4.78
C ALA A 40 8.84 -7.43 -3.33
N TYR A 41 9.07 -6.45 -2.45
CA TYR A 41 9.31 -6.70 -1.04
C TYR A 41 8.07 -7.26 -0.34
N LEU A 42 6.92 -6.61 -0.48
CA LEU A 42 5.66 -7.04 0.15
C LEU A 42 5.17 -8.38 -0.40
N GLY A 43 5.37 -8.65 -1.69
CA GLY A 43 5.08 -9.96 -2.29
C GLY A 43 5.97 -11.10 -1.79
N SER A 44 7.16 -10.79 -1.25
CA SER A 44 8.09 -11.78 -0.71
C SER A 44 8.10 -11.86 0.82
N HIS A 45 7.47 -10.90 1.51
CA HIS A 45 7.49 -10.78 2.97
C HIS A 45 6.07 -10.60 3.51
N GLU A 46 5.35 -11.72 3.65
CA GLU A 46 3.97 -11.76 4.14
C GLU A 46 3.80 -11.07 5.51
N ASP A 47 4.76 -11.23 6.42
CA ASP A 47 4.73 -10.56 7.74
C ASP A 47 4.78 -9.04 7.62
N ALA A 48 5.62 -8.51 6.71
CA ALA A 48 5.74 -7.08 6.49
C ALA A 48 4.49 -6.53 5.79
N ARG A 49 3.93 -7.29 4.85
CA ARG A 49 2.66 -6.98 4.19
C ARG A 49 1.50 -6.93 5.19
N ALA A 50 1.38 -7.92 6.07
CA ALA A 50 0.35 -7.93 7.10
C ALA A 50 0.49 -6.74 8.06
N ALA A 51 1.71 -6.44 8.52
CA ALA A 51 1.95 -5.30 9.41
C ALA A 51 1.65 -3.95 8.74
N ALA A 52 2.06 -3.76 7.48
CA ALA A 52 1.75 -2.56 6.72
C ALA A 52 0.24 -2.42 6.46
N TRP A 53 -0.44 -3.53 6.15
CA TRP A 53 -1.89 -3.58 5.98
C TRP A 53 -2.65 -3.15 7.23
N GLU A 54 -2.30 -3.69 8.40
CA GLU A 54 -2.93 -3.31 9.68
C GLU A 54 -2.82 -1.79 9.93
N VAL A 55 -1.64 -1.20 9.72
CA VAL A 55 -1.44 0.24 9.91
C VAL A 55 -2.18 1.04 8.84
N TRP A 56 -2.17 0.56 7.59
CA TRP A 56 -2.80 1.27 6.49
C TRP A 56 -4.33 1.35 6.65
N GLN A 57 -4.96 0.31 7.18
CA GLN A 57 -6.38 0.35 7.54
C GLN A 57 -6.72 1.46 8.54
N GLU A 58 -5.81 1.78 9.48
CA GLU A 58 -6.01 2.86 10.45
C GLU A 58 -5.93 4.26 9.82
N LEU A 59 -5.28 4.40 8.66
CA LEU A 59 -5.15 5.67 7.93
C LEU A 59 -6.42 6.08 7.16
N PHE A 60 -7.45 5.22 7.10
CA PHE A 60 -8.76 5.53 6.51
C PHE A 60 -9.88 5.69 7.55
N PRO A 61 -9.80 6.65 8.51
CA PRO A 61 -10.75 6.73 9.61
C PRO A 61 -12.16 7.24 9.25
N ASP A 62 -12.46 7.60 7.99
CA ASP A 62 -13.70 8.32 7.63
C ASP A 62 -14.46 7.80 6.39
N GLU A 63 -14.16 6.61 5.87
CA GLU A 63 -14.94 6.01 4.76
C GLU A 63 -15.88 4.92 5.30
N PRO A 64 -17.17 5.24 5.54
CA PRO A 64 -18.12 4.30 6.11
C PRO A 64 -18.53 3.23 5.09
N GLU A 65 -18.60 2.00 5.58
CA GLU A 65 -19.18 0.81 4.94
C GLU A 65 -18.36 0.11 3.86
N TYR A 66 -17.55 -0.87 4.28
CA TYR A 66 -17.36 -2.17 3.60
C TYR A 66 -16.85 -2.19 2.13
N ALA A 67 -16.68 -1.05 1.48
CA ALA A 67 -16.21 -0.91 0.11
C ALA A 67 -14.71 -0.64 0.04
N VAL A 68 -14.15 -0.02 1.09
CA VAL A 68 -12.72 0.29 1.18
C VAL A 68 -11.88 -0.96 1.49
N SER A 69 -12.34 -1.88 2.34
CA SER A 69 -11.51 -3.04 2.70
C SER A 69 -11.31 -4.01 1.53
N ALA A 70 -12.38 -4.37 0.82
CA ALA A 70 -12.29 -5.35 -0.27
C ALA A 70 -11.62 -4.79 -1.53
N ASP A 71 -11.85 -3.50 -1.84
CA ASP A 71 -11.21 -2.86 -3.00
C ASP A 71 -9.73 -2.62 -2.75
N ILE A 72 -9.35 -2.17 -1.55
CA ILE A 72 -7.94 -1.93 -1.21
C ILE A 72 -7.19 -3.25 -1.02
N GLU A 73 -7.80 -4.28 -0.41
CA GLU A 73 -7.19 -5.61 -0.31
C GLU A 73 -6.95 -6.20 -1.69
N TYR A 74 -7.94 -6.11 -2.58
CA TYR A 74 -7.78 -6.52 -3.98
C TYR A 74 -6.69 -5.72 -4.70
N TRP A 75 -6.67 -4.40 -4.53
CA TRP A 75 -5.64 -3.56 -5.13
C TRP A 75 -4.24 -3.95 -4.63
N LEU A 76 -4.05 -4.13 -3.31
CA LEU A 76 -2.76 -4.48 -2.73
C LEU A 76 -2.25 -5.81 -3.32
N ASP A 77 -3.12 -6.81 -3.39
CA ASP A 77 -2.72 -8.16 -3.75
C ASP A 77 -2.57 -8.36 -5.24
N VAL A 78 -3.51 -7.81 -6.02
CA VAL A 78 -3.67 -8.11 -7.44
C VAL A 78 -3.15 -6.99 -8.32
N GLU A 79 -3.35 -5.73 -7.95
CA GLU A 79 -2.97 -4.58 -8.78
C GLU A 79 -1.58 -4.02 -8.40
N PHE A 80 -1.15 -4.20 -7.16
CA PHE A 80 0.11 -3.67 -6.64
C PHE A 80 1.22 -4.71 -6.53
N ILE A 81 0.95 -5.88 -5.93
CA ILE A 81 1.96 -6.93 -5.71
C ILE A 81 2.15 -7.84 -6.93
N GLU A 82 1.08 -8.18 -7.64
CA GLU A 82 1.10 -9.04 -8.84
C GLU A 82 0.83 -8.31 -10.18
N PRO A 83 1.40 -7.11 -10.45
CA PRO A 83 1.04 -6.29 -11.61
C PRO A 83 1.39 -6.92 -12.97
#